data_AF-A0A291MWF2-F1
#
_entry.id   AF-A0A291MWF2-F1
#
_cell.length_a   1.000
_cell.length_b   1.000
_cell.length_c   1.000
_cell.angle_alpha   90.00
_cell.angle_beta   90.00
_cell.angle_gamma   90.00
#
_symmetry.space_group_name_H-M   'P 1'
#
loop_
_entity.id
_entity.type
_entity.pdbx_description
1 polymer ?
#
loop_
_entity_poly.entity_id
_entity_poly.type
_entity_poly.pdbx_seq_one_letter_code
_entity_poly.pdbx_strand_id
1 'polypeptide(L)'
;MDTDKTIFQMFNGIRPMARELNEHPSTVAAWKRVGRIPAEKQPHVLAAGLKLGLPITAEHVVFPLGRPHAAYADLPPLNARVFCDRQNASQRAEAAEPKI
;
A
#
# COMPACT_ATOMS: atom_id res chain seq x y z
N MET A 1 -0.59 5.04 20.20
CA MET A 1 -0.31 5.19 18.76
C MET A 1 -1.39 4.40 18.05
N ASP A 2 -2.42 5.08 17.54
CA ASP A 2 -3.56 4.46 16.86
C ASP A 2 -3.16 4.13 15.42
N THR A 3 -2.40 3.05 15.25
CA THR A 3 -1.61 2.79 14.04
C THR A 3 -2.39 2.11 12.90
N ASP A 4 -3.71 1.95 12.96
CA ASP A 4 -4.46 1.23 11.92
C ASP A 4 -5.85 1.82 11.59
N LYS A 5 -6.01 3.15 11.71
CA LYS A 5 -7.25 3.77 11.22
C LYS A 5 -7.30 3.69 9.70
N THR A 6 -8.26 2.91 9.18
CA THR A 6 -8.53 2.81 7.74
C THR A 6 -8.92 4.18 7.17
N ILE A 7 -8.68 4.39 5.87
CA ILE A 7 -9.06 5.64 5.20
C ILE A 7 -10.55 5.95 5.38
N PHE A 8 -11.40 4.92 5.36
CA PHE A 8 -12.84 5.07 5.58
C PHE A 8 -13.18 5.60 6.97
N GLN A 9 -12.42 5.23 8.01
CA GLN A 9 -12.61 5.77 9.35
C GLN A 9 -12.11 7.21 9.46
N MET A 10 -11.03 7.57 8.76
CA MET A 10 -10.52 8.94 8.72
C MET A 10 -11.55 9.92 8.13
N PHE A 11 -12.28 9.50 7.10
CA PHE A 11 -13.41 10.26 6.54
C PHE A 11 -14.71 10.15 7.37
N ASN A 12 -14.68 9.61 8.59
CA ASN A 12 -15.86 9.38 9.43
C ASN A 12 -16.94 8.47 8.78
N GLY A 13 -16.51 7.56 7.92
CA GLY A 13 -17.34 6.53 7.28
C GLY A 13 -17.46 6.66 5.76
N ILE A 14 -18.24 5.74 5.17
CA ILE A 14 -18.44 5.66 3.71
C ILE A 14 -19.26 6.85 3.17
N ARG A 15 -20.32 7.24 3.88
CA ARG A 15 -21.24 8.30 3.41
C ARG A 15 -20.58 9.68 3.38
N PRO A 16 -19.84 10.14 4.40
CA PRO A 16 -19.16 11.43 4.33
C PRO A 16 -18.06 11.41 3.27
N MET A 17 -17.27 10.33 3.17
CA MET A 17 -16.28 10.17 2.11
C MET A 17 -16.89 10.30 0.71
N ALA A 18 -18.02 9.64 0.46
CA ALA A 18 -18.73 9.71 -0.82
C ALA A 18 -19.18 11.14 -1.15
N ARG A 19 -19.66 11.90 -0.16
CA ARG A 19 -20.07 13.31 -0.33
C ARG A 19 -18.89 14.20 -0.72
N GLU A 20 -17.75 14.03 -0.07
CA GLU A 20 -16.55 14.83 -0.34
C GLU A 20 -15.91 14.51 -1.71
N LEU A 21 -16.04 13.26 -2.15
CA LEU A 21 -15.54 12.80 -3.44
C LEU A 21 -16.53 13.01 -4.59
N ASN A 22 -17.75 13.48 -4.29
CA ASN A 22 -18.86 13.55 -5.25
C ASN A 22 -19.12 12.19 -5.95
N GLU A 23 -19.03 11.11 -5.18
CA GLU A 23 -19.24 9.74 -5.63
C GLU A 23 -20.48 9.12 -4.99
N HIS A 24 -21.04 8.09 -5.61
CA HIS A 24 -22.16 7.39 -5.00
C HIS A 24 -21.69 6.54 -3.81
N PRO A 25 -22.42 6.50 -2.67
CA PRO A 25 -22.01 5.71 -1.50
C PRO A 25 -21.80 4.22 -1.80
N SER A 26 -22.53 3.64 -2.77
CA SER A 26 -22.32 2.24 -3.19
C SER A 26 -20.97 2.03 -3.86
N THR A 27 -20.45 3.02 -4.59
CA THR A 27 -19.13 3.00 -5.22
C THR A 27 -18.03 2.93 -4.16
N VAL A 28 -18.11 3.80 -3.15
CA VAL A 28 -17.16 3.81 -2.03
C VAL A 28 -17.27 2.54 -1.18
N ALA A 29 -18.50 2.03 -0.97
CA ALA A 29 -18.70 0.74 -0.31
C ALA A 29 -18.10 -0.44 -1.11
N ALA A 30 -18.19 -0.40 -2.44
CA ALA A 30 -17.55 -1.38 -3.31
C ALA A 30 -16.03 -1.32 -3.19
N TRP A 31 -15.42 -0.14 -3.12
CA TRP A 31 -13.97 0.00 -2.89
C TRP A 31 -13.55 -0.60 -1.55
N LYS A 32 -14.33 -0.38 -0.48
CA LYS A 32 -14.07 -1.01 0.82
C LYS A 32 -14.16 -2.53 0.74
N ARG A 33 -15.17 -3.06 0.07
CA ARG A 33 -15.39 -4.52 -0.10
C ARG A 33 -14.28 -5.17 -0.92
N VAL A 34 -13.84 -4.52 -1.99
CA VAL A 34 -12.73 -4.97 -2.85
C VAL A 34 -11.38 -4.76 -2.18
N GLY A 35 -11.29 -3.83 -1.23
CA GLY A 35 -10.05 -3.47 -0.54
C GLY A 35 -9.10 -2.63 -1.41
N ARG A 36 -9.63 -1.96 -2.45
CA ARG A 36 -8.83 -1.16 -3.39
C ARG A 36 -9.59 0.08 -3.86
N ILE A 37 -8.90 1.21 -3.96
CA ILE A 37 -9.38 2.42 -4.62
C ILE A 37 -8.83 2.45 -6.05
N PRO A 38 -9.67 2.66 -7.09
CA PRO A 38 -9.22 2.77 -8.48
C PRO A 38 -8.14 3.84 -8.66
N ALA A 39 -7.13 3.55 -9.48
CA ALA A 39 -5.96 4.42 -9.68
C ALA A 39 -6.35 5.87 -10.06
N GLU A 40 -7.32 6.01 -10.95
CA GLU A 40 -7.85 7.31 -11.40
C GLU A 40 -8.45 8.14 -10.26
N LYS A 41 -8.97 7.49 -9.22
CA LYS A 41 -9.64 8.13 -8.08
C LYS A 41 -8.69 8.38 -6.91
N GLN A 42 -7.52 7.76 -6.88
CA GLN A 42 -6.51 7.98 -5.85
C GLN A 42 -6.10 9.44 -5.65
N PRO A 43 -5.77 10.23 -6.70
CA PRO A 43 -5.42 11.64 -6.52
C PRO A 43 -6.58 12.48 -5.98
N HIS A 44 -7.82 12.15 -6.36
CA HIS A 44 -9.02 12.83 -5.87
C HIS A 44 -9.23 12.59 -4.37
N VAL A 45 -8.96 11.36 -3.90
CA VAL A 45 -9.03 11.02 -2.48
C VAL A 45 -7.97 11.75 -1.66
N LEU A 46 -6.74 11.85 -2.16
CA LEU A 46 -5.69 12.63 -1.51
C LEU A 46 -6.04 14.11 -1.44
N ALA A 47 -6.56 14.68 -2.53
CA ALA A 47 -6.97 16.08 -2.58
C ALA A 47 -8.11 16.37 -1.59
N ALA A 48 -9.10 15.49 -1.49
CA ALA A 48 -10.19 15.59 -0.51
C ALA A 48 -9.67 15.50 0.93
N GLY A 49 -8.75 14.56 1.20
CA GLY A 49 -8.11 14.42 2.51
C GLY A 49 -7.37 15.69 2.93
N LEU A 50 -6.57 16.26 2.01
CA LEU A 50 -5.83 17.50 2.24
C LEU A 50 -6.76 18.68 2.49
N LYS A 51 -7.85 18.81 1.73
CA LYS A 51 -8.87 19.86 1.90
C LYS A 51 -9.52 19.80 3.29
N LEU A 52 -9.72 18.60 3.84
CA LEU A 52 -10.32 18.38 5.14
C LEU A 52 -9.32 18.43 6.30
N GLY A 53 -8.03 18.65 6.01
CA GLY A 53 -6.96 18.62 7.02
C GLY A 53 -6.74 17.23 7.62
N LEU A 54 -7.14 16.16 6.92
CA LEU A 54 -6.92 14.79 7.38
C LEU A 54 -5.48 14.36 7.07
N PRO A 55 -4.79 13.65 7.98
CA PRO A 55 -3.43 13.15 7.77
C PRO A 55 -3.41 11.93 6.83
N ILE A 56 -4.05 12.02 5.67
CA ILE A 56 -4.14 10.93 4.70
C ILE A 56 -2.89 10.94 3.82
N THR A 57 -2.16 9.84 3.84
CA THR A 57 -0.97 9.60 3.01
C THR A 57 -1.32 8.71 1.80
N ALA A 58 -0.38 8.62 0.85
CA ALA A 58 -0.49 7.71 -0.30
C ALA A 58 -0.66 6.24 0.14
N GLU A 59 -0.09 5.85 1.28
CA GLU A 59 -0.21 4.49 1.81
C GLU A 59 -1.66 4.14 2.12
N HIS A 60 -2.42 5.05 2.71
CA HIS A 60 -3.83 4.83 3.02
C HIS A 60 -4.70 4.71 1.76
N VAL A 61 -4.26 5.29 0.64
CA VAL A 61 -5.01 5.23 -0.62
C VAL A 61 -4.69 3.96 -1.39
N VAL A 62 -3.43 3.52 -1.37
CA VAL A 62 -2.98 2.25 -1.96
C VAL A 62 -3.47 1.06 -1.13
N PHE A 63 -3.46 1.19 0.20
CA PHE A 63 -3.87 0.18 1.16
C PHE A 63 -5.04 0.69 2.04
N PRO A 64 -6.25 0.80 1.48
CA PRO A 64 -7.40 1.42 2.17
C PRO A 64 -7.91 0.66 3.39
N LEU A 65 -7.58 -0.63 3.50
CA LEU A 65 -7.89 -1.47 4.65
C LEU A 65 -6.70 -1.65 5.62
N GLY A 66 -5.60 -0.91 5.40
CA GLY A 66 -4.32 -1.16 6.04
C GLY A 66 -3.46 -2.13 5.24
N ARG A 67 -2.14 -2.16 5.53
CA ARG A 67 -1.27 -3.19 4.96
C ARG A 67 -1.57 -4.51 5.68
N PRO A 68 -1.96 -5.59 4.99
CA PRO A 68 -1.81 -6.91 5.58
C PRO A 68 -0.32 -7.06 5.86
N HIS A 69 0.01 -7.21 7.14
CA HIS A 69 1.34 -7.37 7.73
C HIS A 69 2.42 -7.72 6.69
N ALA A 70 2.97 -6.72 6.00
CA ALA A 70 4.28 -6.87 5.38
C ALA A 70 5.25 -6.60 6.52
N ALA A 71 5.19 -7.42 7.58
CA ALA A 71 6.23 -7.36 8.56
C ALA A 71 7.52 -7.64 7.83
N TYR A 72 8.54 -6.87 8.15
CA TYR A 72 9.90 -7.19 7.76
C TYR A 72 10.30 -8.63 8.12
N ALA A 73 9.54 -9.31 8.99
CA ALA A 73 9.66 -10.73 9.29
C ALA A 73 9.35 -11.67 8.11
N ASP A 74 8.41 -11.31 7.22
CA ASP A 74 8.01 -12.12 6.07
C ASP A 74 8.85 -11.83 4.81
N LEU A 75 9.62 -10.74 4.83
CA LEU A 75 10.59 -10.47 3.78
C LEU A 75 11.84 -11.33 4.02
N PRO A 76 12.41 -11.96 2.97
CA PRO A 76 13.72 -12.57 3.11
C PRO A 76 14.70 -11.47 3.56
N PRO A 77 15.70 -11.82 4.39
CA PRO A 77 16.67 -10.84 4.86
C PRO A 77 17.34 -10.18 3.65
N LEU A 78 17.66 -8.89 3.75
CA LEU A 78 18.18 -8.06 2.64
C LEU A 78 19.42 -8.65 1.96
N ASN A 79 20.14 -9.54 2.64
CA ASN A 79 21.33 -10.24 2.15
C ASN A 79 21.06 -11.71 1.73
N ALA A 80 19.80 -12.12 1.61
CA ALA A 80 19.47 -13.45 1.08
C ALA A 80 19.98 -13.54 -0.36
N ARG A 81 20.96 -14.42 -0.59
CA ARG A 81 21.44 -14.73 -1.94
C ARG A 81 20.28 -15.33 -2.73
N VAL A 82 19.85 -14.62 -3.76
CA VAL A 82 18.83 -15.09 -4.69
C VAL A 82 19.47 -16.13 -5.61
N PHE A 83 19.12 -17.40 -5.40
CA PHE A 83 19.51 -18.48 -6.30
C PHE A 83 18.49 -18.60 -7.42
N CYS A 84 18.81 -18.09 -8.61
CA CYS A 84 18.03 -18.34 -9.81
C CYS A 84 18.33 -19.76 -10.31
N ASP A 85 17.31 -20.53 -10.70
CA ASP A 85 17.46 -21.85 -11.34
C ASP A 85 18.29 -21.80 -12.64
N ARG A 86 18.39 -20.61 -13.24
CA ARG A 86 19.23 -20.34 -14.40
C ARG A 86 20.16 -19.17 -14.09
N GLN A 87 21.39 -19.49 -13.69
CA GLN A 87 22.43 -18.47 -13.53
C GLN A 87 22.90 -17.97 -14.89
N ASN A 88 22.88 -16.64 -15.10
CA ASN A 88 23.52 -16.04 -16.26
C ASN A 88 25.04 -15.87 -16.02
N ALA A 89 25.80 -15.61 -17.09
CA ALA A 89 27.27 -15.52 -17.00
C ALA A 89 27.75 -14.47 -15.98
N SER A 90 26.97 -13.41 -15.77
CA SER A 90 27.25 -12.32 -14.83
C SER A 90 27.19 -12.74 -13.36
N GLN A 91 26.49 -13.83 -13.03
CA GLN A 91 26.34 -14.34 -11.66
C GLN A 91 27.43 -15.36 -11.27
N ARG A 92 28.28 -15.81 -12.21
CA ARG A 92 29.32 -16.80 -11.95
C ARG A 92 30.60 -16.23 -11.34
N ALA A 93 30.79 -14.92 -11.36
CA ALA A 93 32.08 -14.30 -11.05
C ALA A 93 32.37 -14.11 -9.54
N GLU A 94 31.38 -14.33 -8.65
CA GLU A 94 31.53 -14.00 -7.21
C GLU A 94 31.77 -15.23 -6.31
N ALA A 95 31.92 -16.42 -6.88
CA ALA A 95 32.14 -17.66 -6.12
C ALA A 95 33.63 -18.02 -5.90
N ALA A 96 34.56 -17.14 -6.26
CA ALA A 96 36.00 -17.42 -6.21
C ALA A 96 36.78 -16.39 -5.38
N GLU A 97 36.61 -16.42 -4.05
CA GLU A 97 37.73 -16.35 -3.09
C GLU A 97 37.20 -16.59 -1.67
N PRO A 98 37.90 -17.45 -0.90
CA PRO A 98 38.79 -16.87 0.10
C PRO A 98 40.21 -17.42 -0.06
N LYS A 99 41.19 -16.53 -0.17
CA LYS A 99 42.60 -16.84 0.06
C LYS A 99 42.85 -16.91 1.57
N ILE A 100 43.44 -18.02 2.02
CA ILE A 100 44.18 -18.13 3.29
C ILE A 100 45.61 -17.66 3.03
#